data_AF-A0A977KXK0-F1
#
_entry.id   AF-A0A977KXK0-F1
#
_cell.length_a   1.000
_cell.length_b   1.000
_cell.length_c   1.000
_cell.angle_alpha   90.00
_cell.angle_beta   90.00
_cell.angle_gamma   90.00
#
_symmetry.space_group_name_H-M   'P 1'
#
loop_
_entity.id
_entity.type
_entity.pdbx_description
1 polymer ?
#
loop_
_entity_poly.entity_id
_entity_poly.type
_entity_poly.pdbx_seq_one_letter_code
_entity_poly.pdbx_strand_id
1 'polypeptide(L)' 'MEEMAEDYLTIMDVETAILNGRIVRVEKDDPRGSKYIVAGTAVNLQTPVGVVGRFSTSGRYLIITVYEITKFEG' A
#
# COMPACT_ATOMS: atom_id res chain seq x y z
N MET A 1 7.90 -6.73 5.33
CA MET A 1 8.87 -6.77 4.22
C MET A 1 8.93 -8.16 3.59
N GLU A 2 8.58 -9.22 4.32
CA GLU A 2 8.48 -10.58 3.76
C GLU A 2 7.49 -10.64 2.57
N GLU A 3 6.28 -10.08 2.70
CA GLU A 3 5.29 -10.05 1.60
C GLU A 3 5.79 -9.31 0.33
N MET A 4 6.51 -8.19 0.47
CA MET A 4 7.11 -7.50 -0.70
C MET A 4 8.15 -8.32 -1.44
N ALA A 5 8.94 -9.10 -0.70
CA ALA A 5 10.01 -9.91 -1.25
C ALA A 5 9.46 -11.15 -1.96
N GLU A 6 8.39 -11.74 -1.41
CA GLU A 6 7.64 -12.83 -2.05
C GLU A 6 6.95 -12.36 -3.34
N ASP A 7 6.47 -11.11 -3.38
CA ASP A 7 5.77 -10.53 -4.55
C ASP A 7 6.70 -9.81 -5.56
N TYR A 8 8.03 -9.91 -5.39
CA TYR A 8 9.02 -9.24 -6.26
C TYR A 8 8.85 -7.71 -6.40
N LEU A 9 8.27 -7.04 -5.40
CA LEU A 9 8.02 -5.60 -5.41
C LEU A 9 9.20 -4.80 -4.87
N THR A 10 9.59 -3.75 -5.60
CA THR A 10 10.65 -2.82 -5.20
C THR A 10 10.07 -1.60 -4.48
N ILE A 11 10.95 -0.80 -3.83
CA ILE A 11 10.51 0.46 -3.22
C ILE A 11 9.93 1.45 -4.27
N MET A 12 10.44 1.44 -5.50
CA MET A 12 9.95 2.28 -6.59
C MET A 12 8.52 1.91 -6.98
N ASP A 13 8.16 0.63 -6.91
CA ASP A 13 6.79 0.16 -7.15
C ASP A 13 5.85 0.67 -6.07
N VAL A 14 6.27 0.65 -4.81
CA VAL A 14 5.49 1.16 -3.68
C VAL A 14 5.27 2.66 -3.81
N GLU A 15 6.31 3.44 -4.10
CA GLU A 15 6.21 4.89 -4.28
C GLU A 15 5.29 5.23 -5.45
N THR A 16 5.44 4.53 -6.58
CA THR A 16 4.59 4.73 -7.76
C THR A 16 3.13 4.42 -7.45
N ALA A 17 2.87 3.32 -6.75
CA ALA A 17 1.53 2.91 -6.35
C ALA A 17 0.89 3.91 -5.36
N ILE A 18 1.66 4.46 -4.41
CA ILE A 18 1.15 5.47 -3.47
C ILE A 18 0.85 6.78 -4.19
N LEU A 19 1.77 7.27 -5.01
CA LEU A 19 1.68 8.60 -5.62
C LEU A 19 0.63 8.70 -6.74
N ASN A 20 0.39 7.60 -7.47
CA ASN A 20 -0.53 7.57 -8.60
C ASN A 20 -1.79 6.73 -8.35
N GLY A 21 -1.85 6.03 -7.22
CA GLY A 21 -2.98 5.19 -6.86
C GLY A 21 -4.14 5.97 -6.25
N ARG A 22 -5.10 5.21 -5.72
CA ARG A 22 -6.27 5.74 -5.01
C ARG A 22 -6.48 5.03 -3.69
N ILE A 23 -6.97 5.76 -2.69
CA ILE A 23 -7.40 5.18 -1.43
C ILE A 23 -8.71 4.40 -1.70
N VAL A 24 -8.66 3.08 -1.55
CA VAL A 24 -9.83 2.19 -1.75
C VAL A 24 -10.54 1.88 -0.44
N ARG A 25 -9.85 1.99 0.70
CA ARG A 25 -10.43 1.80 2.03
C ARG A 25 -9.69 2.61 3.08
N VAL A 26 -10.41 3.09 4.09
CA VAL A 26 -9.86 3.72 5.29
C VAL A 26 -10.41 3.00 6.51
N GLU A 27 -9.54 2.47 7.35
CA GLU A 27 -9.91 1.83 8.62
C GLU A 27 -9.58 2.77 9.77
N LYS A 28 -10.59 3.21 10.52
CA LYS A 28 -10.46 4.27 11.53
C LYS A 28 -10.36 3.77 12.97
N ASP A 29 -10.69 2.51 13.23
CA ASP A 29 -10.83 1.96 14.59
C ASP A 29 -9.52 1.41 15.17
N ASP A 30 -8.37 1.99 14.76
CA ASP A 30 -7.06 1.64 15.30
C ASP A 30 -6.56 2.79 16.20
N PRO A 31 -6.29 2.55 17.50
CA PRO A 31 -5.84 3.60 18.42
C PRO A 31 -4.49 4.22 18.03
N ARG A 32 -3.75 3.59 17.11
CA ARG A 32 -2.47 4.07 16.61
C ARG A 32 -2.61 4.95 15.35
N GLY A 33 -3.84 5.26 14.93
CA GLY A 33 -4.17 6.10 13.78
C GLY A 33 -4.80 5.33 12.63
N SER A 34 -5.51 6.05 11.75
CA SER A 34 -6.23 5.45 10.62
C SER A 34 -5.28 4.74 9.66
N LYS A 35 -5.66 3.53 9.24
CA LYS A 35 -4.97 2.80 8.17
C LYS A 35 -5.59 3.14 6.83
N TYR A 36 -4.76 3.45 5.85
CA TYR A 36 -5.12 3.76 4.49
C TYR A 36 -4.69 2.60 3.61
N ILE A 37 -5.65 2.08 2.84
CA ILE A 37 -5.41 1.05 1.84
C ILE A 37 -5.41 1.75 0.50
N VAL A 38 -4.26 1.81 -0.14
CA VAL A 38 -4.07 2.38 -1.47
C VAL A 38 -3.99 1.25 -2.48
N ALA A 39 -4.74 1.36 -3.57
CA ALA A 39 -4.58 0.52 -4.74
C ALA A 39 -3.98 1.38 -5.87
N GLY A 40 -2.84 0.94 -6.38
CA GLY A 40 -2.14 1.56 -7.50
C GLY A 40 -1.52 0.51 -8.41
N THR A 41 -0.50 0.91 -9.15
CA THR A 41 0.27 0.03 -10.03
C THR A 41 1.76 0.20 -9.77
N ALA A 42 2.53 -0.86 -10.01
CA ALA A 42 3.98 -0.85 -10.08
C ALA A 42 4.51 0.08 -11.19
N VAL A 43 5.83 0.30 -11.26
CA VAL A 43 6.44 1.15 -12.30
C VAL A 43 6.21 0.61 -13.72
N ASN A 44 5.96 -0.69 -13.87
CA ASN A 44 5.65 -1.31 -15.17
C ASN A 44 4.21 -1.02 -15.67
N LEU A 45 3.39 -0.33 -14.87
CA LEU A 45 1.98 -0.01 -15.15
C LEU A 45 1.04 -1.22 -15.33
N GLN A 46 1.53 -2.44 -15.10
CA GLN A 46 0.81 -3.69 -15.33
C GLN A 46 0.49 -4.38 -14.01
N THR A 47 1.47 -4.47 -13.11
CA THR A 47 1.32 -5.16 -11.82
C THR A 47 0.50 -4.28 -10.88
N PRO A 48 -0.70 -4.70 -10.48
CA PRO A 48 -1.51 -3.95 -9.53
C PRO A 48 -0.94 -4.15 -8.11
N VAL A 49 -0.80 -3.06 -7.36
CA VAL A 49 -0.12 -3.06 -6.05
C VAL A 49 -1.04 -2.48 -4.99
N GLY A 50 -1.20 -3.24 -3.90
CA GLY A 50 -1.87 -2.81 -2.68
C GLY A 50 -0.86 -2.34 -1.66
N VAL A 51 -1.10 -1.17 -1.07
CA VAL A 51 -0.26 -0.62 0.01
C VAL A 51 -1.13 -0.30 1.20
N VAL A 52 -0.78 -0.86 2.37
CA VAL A 52 -1.39 -0.51 3.65
C VAL A 52 -0.42 0.34 4.44
N GLY A 53 -0.81 1.55 4.80
CA GLY A 53 0.00 2.42 5.64
C GLY A 53 -0.81 3.34 6.53
N ARG A 54 -0.12 4.09 7.38
CA ARG A 54 -0.72 5.08 8.28
C ARG A 54 0.24 6.22 8.58
N PHE A 55 -0.30 7.36 8.99
CA PHE A 55 0.53 8.43 9.54
C PHE A 55 0.82 8.19 11.02
N SER A 56 2.08 8.34 11.42
CA SER A 56 2.46 8.44 12.83
C SER A 56 2.05 9.79 13.41
N THR A 57 2.11 9.92 14.74
CA THR A 57 1.92 11.20 15.44
C THR A 57 2.97 12.25 15.06
N SER A 58 4.13 11.84 14.55
CA SER A 58 5.19 12.72 14.03
C SER A 58 4.99 13.11 12.56
N GLY A 59 3.90 12.70 11.93
CA GLY A 59 3.59 13.02 10.53
C GLY A 59 4.34 12.17 9.50
N ARG A 60 5.05 11.12 9.92
CA ARG A 60 5.70 10.17 8.99
C ARG A 60 4.69 9.14 8.52
N TYR A 61 4.69 8.82 7.22
CA TYR A 61 3.90 7.73 6.70
C TYR A 61 4.64 6.40 6.91
N LEU A 62 4.03 5.49 7.67
CA LEU A 62 4.54 4.16 7.95
C LEU A 62 3.85 3.17 7.01
N ILE A 63 4.64 2.49 6.19
CA ILE A 63 4.19 1.36 5.38
C ILE A 63 4.14 0.13 6.29
N ILE A 64 2.96 -0.50 6.37
CA ILE A 64 2.71 -1.66 7.23
C ILE A 64 2.90 -2.94 6.40
N THR A 65 2.19 -3.05 5.28
CA THR A 65 2.38 -4.12 4.30
C THR A 65 2.13 -3.63 2.89
N VAL A 66 2.66 -4.36 1.92
CA VAL A 66 2.55 -4.15 0.49
C VAL A 66 2.43 -5.53 -0.16
N TYR A 67 1.55 -5.65 -1.14
CA TYR A 67 1.28 -6.91 -1.85
C TYR A 67 0.87 -6.66 -3.30
N GLU A 68 1.06 -7.66 -4.17
CA GLU A 68 0.44 -7.69 -5.50
C GLU A 68 -1.06 -8.01 -5.37
N ILE A 69 -1.91 -7.24 -6.06
CA ILE A 69 -3.36 -7.46 -6.06
C ILE A 69 -3.70 -8.57 -7.07
N THR A 70 -3.66 -9.82 -6.63
CA THR A 70 -3.90 -10.98 -7.52
C THR A 70 -5.38 -11.32 -7.70
N LYS A 71 -6.28 -10.91 -6.80
CA LYS A 71 -7.75 -10.96 -6.97
C LYS A 71 -8.47 -9.85 -6.19
N PHE A 72 -9.40 -9.16 -6.86
CA PHE A 72 -10.50 -8.46 -6.19
C PHE A 72 -11.48 -9.52 -5.68
N GLU A 73 -11.54 -9.74 -4.37
CA GLU A 73 -12.75 -10.29 -3.77
C GLU A 73 -13.80 -9.17 -3.84
N GLY A 74 -14.68 -9.27 -4.84
CA GLY A 74 -15.89 -8.47 -4.96
C GLY A 74 -17.00 -8.98 -4.05
#